data_AF-A0A401QRY0-F1
#
_entry.id   AF-A0A401QRY0-F1
#
_cell.length_a   1.000
_cell.length_b   1.000
_cell.length_c   1.000
_cell.angle_alpha   90.00
_cell.angle_beta   90.00
_cell.angle_gamma   90.00
#
_symmetry.space_group_name_H-M   'P 1'
#
loop_
_entity.id
_entity.type
_entity.pdbx_description
1 polymer ?
#
loop_
_entity_poly.entity_id
_entity_poly.type
_entity_poly.pdbx_seq_one_letter_code
_entity_poly.pdbx_strand_id
1 'polypeptide(L)'
;MGFGRRGAQGVPGALALTATLDEISQVTDPYKTSEDRLRRNLLYLTRSRIGYVYMQDCGVRLERRKITAWLAEDRTPSAEQQLSLEDAFRLLRRRNMAASLTRRLNADGGTRMEIYPVDQSGVDPKHQRVARWRRKNIYRWDGIVEAWSRSDLQDLTHQWEDVISDLDSDWRQYEHVTHLGFWA
;
A
#
# COMPACT_ATOMS: atom_id res chain seq x y z
N MET A 1 -9.47 7.08 23.99
CA MET A 1 -10.30 8.02 23.21
C MET A 1 -10.11 7.67 21.74
N GLY A 2 -11.18 7.32 21.01
CA GLY A 2 -11.05 6.80 19.65
C GLY A 2 -11.19 7.89 18.58
N PHE A 3 -10.42 7.76 17.49
CA PHE A 3 -10.61 8.50 16.25
C PHE A 3 -12.05 8.33 15.72
N GLY A 4 -12.58 9.33 15.00
CA GLY A 4 -13.93 9.28 14.41
C GLY A 4 -15.12 9.55 15.34
N ARG A 5 -14.94 9.57 16.68
CA ARG A 5 -16.04 9.82 17.63
C ARG A 5 -16.77 11.16 17.47
N ARG A 6 -16.14 12.14 16.80
CA ARG A 6 -16.68 13.47 16.56
C ARG A 6 -17.02 13.73 15.09
N GLY A 7 -17.09 12.68 14.26
CA GLY A 7 -17.40 12.81 12.83
C GLY A 7 -16.22 13.13 11.92
N ALA A 8 -14.98 13.12 12.44
CA ALA A 8 -13.78 13.26 11.62
C ALA A 8 -13.55 12.00 10.78
N GLN A 9 -13.17 12.17 9.51
CA GLN A 9 -12.94 11.09 8.56
C GLN A 9 -11.48 11.06 8.10
N GLY A 10 -10.90 9.87 8.03
CA GLY A 10 -9.51 9.66 7.63
C GLY A 10 -9.08 8.21 7.81
N VAL A 11 -7.91 7.90 7.30
CA VAL A 11 -7.26 6.58 7.41
C VAL A 11 -5.95 6.72 8.18
N PRO A 12 -5.50 5.67 8.90
CA PRO A 12 -4.15 5.63 9.45
C PRO A 12 -3.10 5.97 8.38
N GLY A 13 -2.14 6.83 8.70
CA GLY A 13 -1.14 7.27 7.72
C GLY A 13 -0.30 6.15 7.14
N ALA A 14 0.00 5.10 7.92
CA ALA A 14 0.66 3.89 7.41
C ALA A 14 -0.16 3.14 6.34
N LEU A 15 -1.49 3.13 6.47
CA LEU A 15 -2.38 2.58 5.46
C LEU A 15 -2.43 3.47 4.21
N ALA A 16 -2.46 4.79 4.39
CA ALA A 16 -2.34 5.72 3.27
C ALA A 16 -1.00 5.55 2.53
N LEU A 17 0.12 5.41 3.26
CA LEU A 17 1.44 5.13 2.68
C LEU A 17 1.43 3.84 1.87
N THR A 18 0.85 2.77 2.42
CA THR A 18 0.72 1.50 1.71
C THR A 18 -0.02 1.66 0.39
N ALA A 19 -1.16 2.36 0.41
CA ALA A 19 -1.97 2.58 -0.78
C ALA A 19 -1.23 3.40 -1.84
N THR A 20 -0.57 4.49 -1.44
CA THR A 20 0.19 5.34 -2.38
C THR A 20 1.39 4.59 -2.97
N LEU A 21 2.13 3.81 -2.16
CA LEU A 21 3.27 3.00 -2.65
C LEU A 21 2.80 1.86 -3.57
N ASP A 22 1.64 1.27 -3.29
CA ASP A 22 1.01 0.26 -4.15
C ASP A 22 0.62 0.84 -5.52
N GLU A 23 0.03 2.03 -5.54
CA GLU A 23 -0.34 2.73 -6.77
C GLU A 23 0.90 3.06 -7.61
N ILE A 24 1.91 3.68 -7.01
CA ILE A 24 3.18 4.03 -7.66
C ILE A 24 3.93 2.79 -8.20
N SER A 25 3.73 1.64 -7.57
CA SER A 25 4.36 0.36 -7.95
C SER A 25 3.49 -0.49 -8.88
N GLN A 26 2.30 0.00 -9.26
CA GLN A 26 1.30 -0.72 -10.06
C GLN A 26 0.93 -2.08 -9.45
N VAL A 27 0.89 -2.14 -8.13
CA VAL A 27 0.37 -3.29 -7.38
C VAL A 27 -1.15 -3.32 -7.57
N THR A 28 -1.79 -2.18 -7.38
CA THR A 28 -3.19 -1.96 -7.72
C THR A 28 -3.32 -1.44 -9.15
N ASP A 29 -4.42 -1.77 -9.80
CA ASP A 29 -4.78 -1.23 -11.12
C ASP A 29 -6.30 -1.07 -11.16
N PRO A 30 -6.81 0.10 -10.75
CA PRO A 30 -8.25 0.33 -10.57
C PRO A 30 -9.01 0.38 -11.90
N TYR A 31 -8.32 0.52 -13.03
CA TYR A 31 -8.94 0.67 -14.35
C TYR A 31 -9.18 -0.66 -15.06
N LYS A 32 -8.67 -1.78 -14.51
CA LYS A 32 -8.83 -3.11 -15.09
C LYS A 32 -10.02 -3.85 -14.51
N THR A 33 -10.66 -4.65 -15.37
CA THR A 33 -11.70 -5.59 -14.93
C THR A 33 -11.11 -6.64 -13.98
N SER A 34 -11.96 -7.29 -13.18
CA SER A 34 -11.51 -8.37 -12.29
C SER A 34 -10.85 -9.52 -13.06
N GLU A 35 -11.34 -9.84 -14.25
CA GLU A 35 -10.79 -10.89 -15.12
C GLU A 35 -9.38 -10.50 -15.64
N ASP A 36 -9.21 -9.27 -16.12
CA ASP A 36 -7.90 -8.77 -16.59
C ASP A 36 -6.86 -8.76 -15.47
N ARG A 37 -7.27 -8.36 -14.26
CA ARG A 37 -6.40 -8.37 -13.08
C ARG A 37 -5.99 -9.80 -12.72
N LEU A 38 -6.93 -10.73 -12.71
CA LEU A 38 -6.64 -12.14 -12.46
C LEU A 38 -5.65 -12.70 -13.48
N ARG A 39 -5.88 -12.46 -14.78
CA ARG A 39 -4.98 -12.91 -15.85
C ARG A 39 -3.58 -12.32 -15.68
N ARG A 40 -3.47 -11.01 -15.43
CA ARG A 40 -2.20 -10.33 -15.16
C ARG A 40 -1.47 -10.98 -13.97
N ASN A 41 -2.18 -11.19 -12.87
CA ASN A 41 -1.61 -11.74 -11.64
C ASN A 41 -1.08 -13.16 -11.87
N LEU A 42 -1.85 -14.01 -12.57
CA LEU A 42 -1.42 -15.36 -12.94
C LEU A 42 -0.17 -15.36 -13.82
N LEU A 43 -0.14 -14.53 -14.88
CA LEU A 43 1.02 -14.42 -15.76
C LEU A 43 2.26 -13.93 -15.01
N TYR A 44 2.09 -13.00 -14.08
CA TYR A 44 3.20 -12.49 -13.27
C TYR A 44 3.75 -13.53 -12.29
N LEU A 45 2.86 -14.24 -11.58
CA LEU A 45 3.23 -15.27 -10.60
C LEU A 45 3.87 -16.49 -11.25
N THR A 46 3.39 -16.90 -12.44
CA THR A 46 3.90 -18.09 -13.14
C THR A 46 5.19 -17.84 -13.91
N ARG A 47 5.61 -16.57 -14.07
CA ARG A 47 6.86 -16.21 -14.77
C ARG A 47 8.13 -16.67 -14.05
N SER A 48 8.06 -16.95 -12.75
CA SER A 48 9.24 -17.27 -11.94
C SER A 48 8.95 -18.34 -10.90
N ARG A 49 9.97 -19.13 -10.54
CA ARG A 49 9.85 -20.16 -9.48
C ARG A 49 9.41 -19.56 -8.14
N ILE A 50 9.85 -18.35 -7.83
CA ILE A 50 9.49 -17.67 -6.57
C ILE A 50 8.00 -17.33 -6.53
N GLY A 51 7.35 -17.02 -7.66
CA GLY A 51 5.92 -16.75 -7.67
C GLY A 51 5.07 -17.97 -7.31
N TYR A 52 5.54 -19.18 -7.61
CA TYR A 52 4.93 -20.41 -7.11
C TYR A 52 5.04 -20.53 -5.58
N VAL A 53 6.16 -20.11 -4.98
CA VAL A 53 6.32 -20.10 -3.52
C VAL A 53 5.31 -19.15 -2.87
N TYR A 54 5.18 -17.92 -3.36
CA TYR A 54 4.17 -16.98 -2.83
C TYR A 54 2.74 -17.48 -2.98
N MET A 55 2.41 -18.14 -4.10
CA MET A 55 1.09 -18.76 -4.25
C MET A 55 0.85 -19.84 -3.19
N GLN A 56 1.84 -20.66 -2.87
CA GLN A 56 1.75 -21.67 -1.81
C GLN A 56 1.59 -21.04 -0.43
N ASP A 57 2.38 -20.02 -0.11
CA ASP A 57 2.34 -19.32 1.17
C ASP A 57 0.98 -18.65 1.41
N CYS A 58 0.31 -18.18 0.35
CA CYS A 58 -1.06 -17.65 0.40
C CYS A 58 -2.17 -18.72 0.32
N GLY A 59 -1.82 -20.01 0.41
CA GLY A 59 -2.79 -21.12 0.47
C GLY A 59 -3.27 -21.66 -0.88
N VAL A 60 -2.70 -21.23 -2.00
CA VAL A 60 -3.08 -21.75 -3.32
C VAL A 60 -2.47 -23.13 -3.54
N ARG A 61 -3.32 -24.16 -3.61
CA ARG A 61 -2.88 -25.53 -3.95
C ARG A 61 -2.42 -25.59 -5.41
N LEU A 62 -1.10 -25.74 -5.60
CA LEU A 62 -0.47 -25.76 -6.92
C LEU A 62 -0.58 -27.13 -7.61
N GLU A 63 -1.73 -27.41 -8.19
CA GLU A 63 -1.81 -28.47 -9.21
C GLU A 63 -1.45 -27.88 -10.57
N ARG A 64 -0.36 -28.35 -11.20
CA ARG A 64 0.08 -27.85 -12.51
C ARG A 64 -1.04 -27.80 -13.55
N ARG A 65 -1.88 -28.85 -13.59
CA ARG A 65 -3.04 -28.91 -14.50
C ARG A 65 -4.04 -27.79 -14.28
N LYS A 66 -4.29 -27.38 -13.02
CA LYS A 66 -5.20 -26.28 -12.70
C LYS A 66 -4.63 -24.95 -13.17
N ILE A 67 -3.34 -24.71 -12.94
CA ILE A 67 -2.65 -23.48 -13.36
C ILE A 67 -2.67 -23.36 -14.90
N THR A 68 -2.40 -24.46 -15.62
CA THR A 68 -2.49 -24.47 -17.08
C THR A 68 -3.91 -24.17 -17.56
N ALA A 69 -4.94 -24.77 -16.95
CA ALA A 69 -6.33 -24.50 -17.30
C ALA A 69 -6.75 -23.04 -17.02
N TRP A 70 -6.24 -22.44 -15.95
CA TRP A 70 -6.49 -21.02 -15.64
C TRP A 70 -5.77 -20.09 -16.62
N LEU A 71 -4.54 -20.40 -17.01
CA LEU A 71 -3.79 -19.63 -18.01
C LEU A 71 -4.40 -19.74 -19.41
N ALA A 72 -5.02 -20.87 -19.72
CA ALA A 72 -5.75 -21.11 -20.97
C ALA A 72 -7.15 -20.48 -20.99
N GLU A 73 -7.61 -19.91 -19.87
CA GLU A 73 -8.99 -19.39 -19.70
C GLU A 73 -10.08 -20.46 -19.82
N ASP A 74 -9.72 -21.75 -19.82
CA ASP A 74 -10.65 -22.88 -19.85
C ASP A 74 -11.46 -23.01 -18.54
N ARG A 75 -10.92 -22.48 -17.44
CA ARG A 75 -11.53 -22.50 -16.10
C ARG A 75 -11.22 -21.23 -15.33
N THR A 76 -12.17 -20.81 -14.51
CA THR A 76 -11.98 -19.69 -13.58
C THR A 76 -11.71 -20.21 -12.16
N PRO A 77 -10.72 -19.69 -11.43
CA PRO A 77 -10.52 -19.98 -10.00
C PRO A 77 -11.73 -19.53 -9.16
N SER A 78 -11.96 -20.18 -8.02
CA SER A 78 -13.00 -19.75 -7.08
C SER A 78 -12.70 -18.35 -6.52
N ALA A 79 -13.71 -17.68 -5.96
CA ALA A 79 -13.52 -16.35 -5.35
C ALA A 79 -12.42 -16.33 -4.28
N GLU A 80 -12.36 -17.37 -3.43
CA GLU A 80 -11.29 -17.54 -2.44
C GLU A 80 -9.91 -17.67 -3.10
N GLN A 81 -9.79 -18.46 -4.16
CA GLN A 81 -8.54 -18.61 -4.90
C GLN A 81 -8.12 -17.31 -5.59
N GLN A 82 -9.08 -16.53 -6.09
CA GLN A 82 -8.79 -15.22 -6.69
C GLN A 82 -8.20 -14.27 -5.67
N LEU A 83 -8.75 -14.23 -4.44
CA LEU A 83 -8.21 -13.44 -3.33
C LEU A 83 -6.78 -13.89 -2.98
N SER A 84 -6.55 -15.19 -2.79
CA SER A 84 -5.21 -15.72 -2.50
C SER A 84 -4.19 -15.42 -3.62
N LEU A 85 -4.62 -15.49 -4.90
CA LEU A 85 -3.78 -15.13 -6.04
C LEU A 85 -3.47 -13.63 -6.08
N GLU A 86 -4.44 -12.78 -5.72
CA GLU A 86 -4.22 -11.35 -5.60
C GLU A 86 -3.23 -11.03 -4.48
N ASP A 87 -3.38 -11.63 -3.30
CA ASP A 87 -2.46 -11.44 -2.18
C ASP A 87 -1.03 -11.91 -2.52
N ALA A 88 -0.89 -13.10 -3.13
CA ALA A 88 0.39 -13.60 -3.59
C ALA A 88 1.04 -12.66 -4.62
N PHE A 89 0.25 -12.14 -5.56
CA PHE A 89 0.71 -11.17 -6.55
C PHE A 89 1.19 -9.89 -5.87
N ARG A 90 0.41 -9.33 -4.94
CA ARG A 90 0.74 -8.10 -4.22
C ARG A 90 2.07 -8.26 -3.50
N LEU A 91 2.24 -9.33 -2.72
CA LEU A 91 3.48 -9.60 -2.00
C LEU A 91 4.70 -9.71 -2.92
N LEU A 92 4.60 -10.50 -4.00
CA LEU A 92 5.71 -10.66 -4.94
C LEU A 92 6.02 -9.34 -5.67
N ARG A 93 4.99 -8.58 -6.06
CA ARG A 93 5.18 -7.29 -6.76
C ARG A 93 5.86 -6.28 -5.86
N ARG A 94 5.41 -6.12 -4.61
CA ARG A 94 6.03 -5.20 -3.65
C ARG A 94 7.50 -5.54 -3.42
N ARG A 95 7.81 -6.82 -3.17
CA ARG A 95 9.20 -7.30 -3.06
C ARG A 95 10.04 -6.96 -4.27
N ASN A 96 9.57 -7.27 -5.47
CA ASN A 96 10.34 -7.05 -6.70
C ASN A 96 10.56 -5.55 -6.99
N MET A 97 9.63 -4.71 -6.57
CA MET A 97 9.70 -3.25 -6.77
C MET A 97 10.49 -2.54 -5.68
N ALA A 98 10.69 -3.12 -4.50
CA ALA A 98 11.31 -2.47 -3.35
C ALA A 98 12.66 -1.80 -3.69
N ALA A 99 13.57 -2.52 -4.35
CA ALA A 99 14.90 -1.99 -4.66
C ALA A 99 14.87 -0.83 -5.67
N SER A 100 14.05 -0.92 -6.72
CA SER A 100 13.93 0.15 -7.71
C SER A 100 13.16 1.35 -7.15
N LEU A 101 12.13 1.10 -6.35
CA LEU A 101 11.33 2.14 -5.69
C LEU A 101 12.15 2.91 -4.66
N THR A 102 12.92 2.22 -3.81
CA THR A 102 13.83 2.86 -2.84
C THR A 102 14.82 3.78 -3.54
N ARG A 103 15.46 3.29 -4.61
CA ARG A 103 16.42 4.11 -5.38
C ARG A 103 15.77 5.35 -5.97
N ARG A 104 14.56 5.22 -6.53
CA ARG A 104 13.81 6.33 -7.12
C ARG A 104 13.39 7.34 -6.06
N LEU A 105 12.86 6.88 -4.94
CA LEU A 105 12.37 7.76 -3.87
C LEU A 105 13.50 8.49 -3.13
N ASN A 106 14.68 7.88 -3.03
CA ASN A 106 15.87 8.50 -2.46
C ASN A 106 16.68 9.33 -3.49
N ALA A 107 16.27 9.35 -4.77
CA ALA A 107 16.96 10.13 -5.79
C ALA A 107 16.91 11.64 -5.46
N ASP A 108 17.92 12.38 -5.91
CA ASP A 108 18.00 13.86 -5.75
C ASP A 108 17.86 14.38 -4.31
N GLY A 109 18.23 13.56 -3.32
CA GLY A 109 18.12 13.92 -1.91
C GLY A 109 16.76 13.64 -1.29
N GLY A 110 15.96 12.75 -1.89
CA GLY A 110 14.70 12.28 -1.33
C GLY A 110 13.48 12.79 -2.08
N THR A 111 12.31 12.36 -1.60
CA THR A 111 11.02 12.69 -2.22
C THR A 111 10.22 13.60 -1.31
N ARG A 112 9.62 14.63 -1.92
CA ARG A 112 8.72 15.54 -1.24
C ARG A 112 7.33 14.93 -1.09
N MET A 113 6.86 14.85 0.15
CA MET A 113 5.55 14.35 0.52
C MET A 113 4.64 15.48 0.99
N GLU A 114 3.39 15.42 0.55
CA GLU A 114 2.27 16.26 0.97
C GLU A 114 1.34 15.43 1.88
N ILE A 115 1.08 15.95 3.07
CA ILE A 115 0.30 15.30 4.11
C ILE A 115 -0.99 16.08 4.30
N TYR A 116 -2.12 15.46 3.95
CA TYR A 116 -3.43 16.07 4.07
C TYR A 116 -4.08 15.65 5.38
N PRO A 117 -4.47 16.60 6.26
CA PRO A 117 -5.10 16.27 7.52
C PRO A 117 -6.46 15.59 7.29
N VAL A 118 -7.00 15.01 8.36
CA VAL A 118 -8.33 14.40 8.36
C VAL A 118 -9.42 15.40 7.95
N ASP A 119 -10.46 14.90 7.27
CA ASP A 119 -11.63 15.69 6.96
C ASP A 119 -12.44 15.93 8.23
N GLN A 120 -12.71 17.21 8.51
CA GLN A 120 -13.47 17.68 9.67
C GLN A 120 -14.82 18.29 9.27
N SER A 121 -15.27 18.12 8.02
CA SER A 121 -16.56 18.62 7.53
C SER A 121 -17.76 18.15 8.37
N GLY A 122 -17.69 16.93 8.92
CA GLY A 122 -18.69 16.34 9.81
C GLY A 122 -18.50 16.66 11.30
N VAL A 123 -17.50 17.46 11.67
CA VAL A 123 -17.18 17.78 13.08
C VAL A 123 -17.87 19.06 13.51
N ASP A 124 -18.51 19.05 14.69
CA ASP A 124 -19.09 20.24 15.31
C ASP A 124 -18.04 21.38 15.35
N PRO A 125 -18.36 22.60 14.86
CA PRO A 125 -17.41 23.71 14.79
C PRO A 125 -16.61 23.97 16.07
N LYS A 126 -17.19 23.75 17.27
CA LYS A 126 -16.49 23.94 18.55
C LYS A 126 -15.40 22.89 18.83
N HIS A 127 -15.37 21.82 18.06
CA HIS A 127 -14.43 20.71 18.18
C HIS A 127 -13.47 20.61 16.99
N GLN A 128 -13.66 21.44 15.96
CA GLN A 128 -12.74 21.53 14.84
C GLN A 128 -11.39 22.11 15.29
N ARG A 129 -10.31 21.54 14.76
CA ARG A 129 -8.96 22.05 14.94
C ARG A 129 -8.45 22.66 13.65
N VAL A 130 -7.60 23.68 13.77
CA VAL A 130 -6.89 24.27 12.63
C VAL A 130 -5.78 23.33 12.19
N ALA A 131 -6.12 22.31 11.42
CA ALA A 131 -5.17 21.40 10.79
C ALA A 131 -4.89 21.89 9.37
N ARG A 132 -3.63 22.23 9.09
CA ARG A 132 -3.19 22.64 7.75
C ARG A 132 -2.57 21.44 7.03
N TRP A 133 -2.68 21.41 5.71
CA TRP A 133 -1.87 20.52 4.90
C TRP A 133 -0.38 20.81 5.11
N ARG A 134 0.47 19.78 5.08
CA ARG A 134 1.91 19.91 5.35
C ARG A 134 2.73 19.37 4.19
N ARG A 135 3.95 19.90 4.07
CA ARG A 135 4.98 19.37 3.18
C ARG A 135 6.17 18.91 4.01
N LYS A 136 6.64 17.70 3.77
CA LYS A 136 7.87 17.16 4.37
C LYS A 136 8.70 16.49 3.30
N ASN A 137 10.01 16.72 3.31
CA ASN A 137 10.92 15.94 2.48
C ASN A 137 11.35 14.69 3.25
N ILE A 138 11.22 13.52 2.64
CA ILE A 138 11.69 12.25 3.22
C ILE A 138 12.99 11.88 2.52
N TYR A 139 14.06 11.84 3.30
CA TYR A 139 15.43 11.60 2.84
C TYR A 139 15.86 10.13 2.92
N ARG A 140 15.14 9.32 3.69
CA ARG A 140 15.46 7.91 3.94
C ARG A 140 14.21 7.06 3.79
N TRP A 141 14.00 6.54 2.59
CA TRP A 141 12.86 5.68 2.27
C TRP A 141 13.08 4.21 2.58
N ASP A 142 14.32 3.79 2.87
CA ASP A 142 14.72 2.39 2.98
C ASP A 142 13.88 1.61 4.00
N GLY A 143 13.69 2.14 5.21
CA GLY A 143 12.86 1.51 6.25
C GLY A 143 11.38 1.43 5.86
N ILE A 144 10.83 2.52 5.31
CA ILE A 144 9.44 2.60 4.85
C ILE A 144 9.18 1.57 3.74
N VAL A 145 10.04 1.53 2.73
CA VAL A 145 9.89 0.64 1.58
C VAL A 145 10.13 -0.81 1.97
N GLU A 146 11.08 -1.10 2.87
CA GLU A 146 11.31 -2.44 3.40
C GLU A 146 10.06 -2.97 4.13
N ALA A 147 9.52 -2.19 5.07
CA ALA A 147 8.29 -2.54 5.80
C ALA A 147 7.10 -2.75 4.85
N TRP A 148 6.91 -1.84 3.88
CA TRP A 148 5.90 -1.98 2.84
C TRP A 148 6.09 -3.26 2.00
N SER A 149 7.33 -3.56 1.61
CA SER A 149 7.64 -4.72 0.76
C SER A 149 7.30 -6.06 1.41
N ARG A 150 7.34 -6.09 2.75
CA ARG A 150 7.02 -7.25 3.59
C ARG A 150 5.56 -7.27 4.05
N SER A 151 4.77 -6.27 3.68
CA SER A 151 3.42 -6.05 4.22
C SER A 151 3.39 -5.97 5.74
N ASP A 152 4.45 -5.44 6.36
CA ASP A 152 4.55 -5.27 7.80
C ASP A 152 3.93 -3.93 8.21
N LEU A 153 2.61 -3.96 8.47
CA LEU A 153 1.88 -2.75 8.85
C LEU A 153 2.34 -2.18 10.19
N GLN A 154 2.83 -3.04 11.10
CA GLN A 154 3.30 -2.59 12.40
C GLN A 154 4.57 -1.78 12.25
N ASP A 155 5.56 -2.32 11.54
CA ASP A 155 6.81 -1.59 11.28
C ASP A 155 6.55 -0.33 10.44
N LEU A 156 5.68 -0.41 9.42
CA LEU A 156 5.30 0.76 8.64
C LEU A 156 4.59 1.85 9.48
N THR A 157 3.86 1.45 10.53
CA THR A 157 3.27 2.40 11.49
C THR A 157 4.34 3.10 12.30
N HIS A 158 5.35 2.38 12.81
CA HIS A 158 6.47 3.00 13.51
C HIS A 158 7.26 3.94 12.58
N GLN A 159 7.55 3.52 11.33
CA GLN A 159 8.21 4.38 10.34
C GLN A 159 7.39 5.65 10.06
N TRP A 160 6.06 5.53 9.99
CA TRP A 160 5.18 6.69 9.82
C TRP A 160 5.23 7.64 11.03
N GLU A 161 5.14 7.10 12.25
CA GLU A 161 5.25 7.87 13.49
C GLU A 161 6.56 8.65 13.56
N ASP A 162 7.68 8.01 13.20
CA ASP A 162 8.99 8.66 13.11
C ASP A 162 8.96 9.83 12.10
N VAL A 163 8.40 9.62 10.91
CA VAL A 163 8.26 10.66 9.87
C VAL A 163 7.48 11.87 10.37
N ILE A 164 6.35 11.66 11.06
CA ILE A 164 5.49 12.75 11.51
C ILE A 164 5.98 13.41 12.80
N SER A 165 6.73 12.70 13.66
CA SER A 165 7.21 13.21 14.95
C SER A 165 8.04 14.51 14.82
N ASP A 166 8.75 14.65 13.71
CA ASP A 166 9.56 15.80 13.32
C ASP A 166 8.77 17.01 12.79
N LEU A 167 7.45 16.90 12.56
CA LEU A 167 6.68 17.95 11.88
C LEU A 167 6.46 19.21 12.74
N ASP A 168 6.05 19.03 14.00
CA ASP A 168 5.95 20.02 15.09
C ASP A 168 5.25 19.35 16.30
N SER A 169 5.10 20.10 17.40
CA SER A 169 4.34 19.81 18.62
C SER A 169 2.90 19.29 18.44
N ASP A 170 2.23 19.57 17.31
CA ASP A 170 0.89 19.03 16.97
C ASP A 170 0.93 17.87 15.95
N TRP A 171 2.04 17.12 15.84
CA TRP A 171 2.17 16.06 14.85
C TRP A 171 1.12 14.94 14.95
N ARG A 172 0.58 14.68 16.15
CA ARG A 172 -0.41 13.62 16.38
C ARG A 172 -1.70 13.78 15.57
N GLN A 173 -2.00 14.98 15.07
CA GLN A 173 -3.13 15.18 14.16
C GLN A 173 -2.95 14.53 12.79
N TYR A 174 -1.73 14.06 12.47
CA TYR A 174 -1.38 13.37 11.23
C TYR A 174 -1.15 11.85 11.42
N GLU A 175 -1.45 11.29 12.60
CA GLU A 175 -1.56 9.83 12.76
C GLU A 175 -2.62 9.26 11.81
N HIS A 176 -3.69 10.03 11.61
CA HIS A 176 -4.72 9.79 10.61
C HIS A 176 -4.67 10.90 9.57
N VAL A 177 -4.88 10.55 8.30
CA VAL A 177 -4.79 11.45 7.16
C VAL A 177 -5.92 11.16 6.19
N THR A 178 -6.29 12.13 5.37
CA THR A 178 -7.23 11.90 4.27
C THR A 178 -6.51 11.30 3.07
N HIS A 179 -5.31 11.80 2.78
CA HIS A 179 -4.51 11.42 1.62
C HIS A 179 -3.03 11.73 1.87
N LEU A 180 -2.14 10.98 1.21
CA LEU A 180 -0.72 11.28 1.11
C LEU A 180 -0.34 11.39 -0.36
N GLY A 181 0.13 12.57 -0.76
CA GLY A 181 0.58 12.84 -2.11
C GLY A 181 2.10 12.88 -2.16
N PHE A 182 2.72 12.13 -3.05
CA PHE A 182 4.11 12.36 -3.42
C PHE A 182 4.34 11.94 -4.87
N TRP A 183 5.16 12.71 -5.56
CA TRP A 183 5.52 12.51 -6.96
C TRP A 183 6.91 11.89 -6.98
N ALA A 184 7.00 10.64 -7.47
CA ALA A 184 8.20 9.80 -7.49
C ALA A 184 8.51 9.25 -8.88
#